data_AF-A0A0G0MSQ6-F1
#
_entry.id   AF-A0A0G0MSQ6-F1
#
_cell.length_a   1.000
_cell.length_b   1.000
_cell.length_c   1.000
_cell.angle_alpha   90.00
_cell.angle_beta   90.00
_cell.angle_gamma   90.00
#
_symmetry.space_group_name_H-M   'P 1'
#
loop_
_entity.id
_entity.type
_entity.pdbx_description
1 polymer ?
#
loop_
_entity_poly.entity_id
_entity_poly.type
_entity_poly.pdbx_seq_one_letter_code
_entity_poly.pdbx_strand_id
1 'polypeptide(L)'
;MNISTKMNPELRLLKSEIIRLCSYPRFIHHQWFVKYHLEIVERIVNEACQFYPKADQELLQGLIWMHDYAKIVDFEKKDDFTVFEKAIPMLTSFGFTTDYISRQMKALSQIENKLKEDINKAPLEVKILSSADGASHFFGPFFEIYFAENSSLPIEELMLSNLKKIDKDVTRKIVIPEIMKAVQTRIKFLKEQNGILPKRYLS
;
A
#
# COMPACT_ATOMS: atom_id res chain seq x y z
N MET A 1 -2.72 26.87 -5.84
CA MET A 1 -1.54 27.15 -5.00
C MET A 1 -0.70 25.88 -4.96
N ASN A 2 0.43 25.87 -5.67
CA ASN A 2 1.37 24.75 -5.69
C ASN A 2 2.30 24.85 -4.48
N ILE A 3 2.01 24.11 -3.41
CA ILE A 3 3.02 23.83 -2.40
C ILE A 3 3.83 22.64 -2.93
N SER A 4 4.73 22.91 -3.88
CA SER A 4 5.83 22.00 -4.17
C SER A 4 6.93 22.29 -3.16
N THR A 5 6.78 21.75 -1.95
CA THR A 5 7.93 21.51 -1.09
C THR A 5 8.79 20.48 -1.82
N LYS A 6 10.00 20.87 -2.22
CA LYS A 6 10.99 19.93 -2.76
C LYS A 6 11.11 18.78 -1.77
N MET A 7 10.74 17.56 -2.19
CA MET A 7 10.84 16.36 -1.37
C MET A 7 12.21 16.30 -0.70
N ASN A 8 12.27 16.00 0.60
CA ASN A 8 13.51 15.91 1.37
C ASN A 8 14.57 15.06 0.59
N PRO A 9 15.86 15.48 0.50
CA PRO A 9 16.95 14.67 -0.07
C PRO A 9 16.99 13.21 0.41
N GLU A 10 16.82 12.97 1.70
CA GLU A 10 16.82 11.62 2.29
C GLU A 10 15.66 10.77 1.77
N LEU A 11 14.47 11.37 1.61
CA LEU A 11 13.31 10.71 1.00
C LEU A 11 13.52 10.41 -0.50
N ARG A 12 14.26 11.25 -1.23
CA ARG A 12 14.63 10.96 -2.63
C ARG A 12 15.57 9.76 -2.73
N LEU A 13 16.54 9.66 -1.81
CA LEU A 13 17.44 8.52 -1.74
C LEU A 13 16.65 7.24 -1.42
N LEU A 14 15.76 7.31 -0.42
CA LEU A 14 14.89 6.19 -0.06
C LEU A 14 14.03 5.72 -1.24
N LYS A 15 13.29 6.62 -1.88
CA LYS A 15 12.45 6.29 -3.05
C LYS A 15 13.28 5.64 -4.16
N SER A 16 14.44 6.21 -4.48
CA SER A 16 15.31 5.70 -5.54
C SER A 16 15.81 4.29 -5.22
N GLU A 17 16.19 4.05 -3.96
CA GLU A 17 16.67 2.76 -3.51
C GLU A 17 15.57 1.69 -3.52
N ILE A 18 14.36 2.03 -3.08
CA ILE A 18 13.21 1.11 -3.14
C ILE A 18 12.85 0.78 -4.59
N ILE A 19 12.84 1.77 -5.49
CA ILE A 19 12.64 1.51 -6.93
C ILE A 19 13.72 0.55 -7.47
N ARG A 20 14.99 0.78 -7.11
CA ARG A 20 16.09 -0.10 -7.50
C ARG A 20 15.88 -1.52 -6.96
N LEU A 21 15.50 -1.67 -5.68
CA LEU A 21 15.23 -2.97 -5.08
C LEU A 21 14.06 -3.69 -5.74
N CYS A 22 12.97 -2.98 -6.06
CA CYS A 22 11.84 -3.52 -6.79
C CYS A 22 12.19 -3.93 -8.22
N SER A 23 13.22 -3.37 -8.85
CA SER A 23 13.61 -3.71 -10.22
C SER A 23 14.28 -5.07 -10.37
N TYR A 24 14.69 -5.70 -9.25
CA TYR A 24 15.37 -6.99 -9.30
C TYR A 24 14.43 -8.14 -9.67
N PRO A 25 14.74 -8.96 -10.68
CA PRO A 25 13.87 -10.07 -11.11
C PRO A 25 13.53 -11.10 -10.03
N ARG A 26 14.35 -11.21 -8.97
CA ARG A 26 14.08 -12.06 -7.80
C ARG A 26 12.80 -11.65 -7.05
N PHE A 27 12.39 -10.38 -7.17
CA PHE A 27 11.12 -9.91 -6.68
C PHE A 27 10.07 -10.20 -7.75
N ILE A 28 9.18 -11.16 -7.49
CA ILE A 28 8.23 -11.66 -8.50
C ILE A 28 7.36 -10.56 -9.13
N HIS A 29 7.11 -9.48 -8.39
CA HIS A 29 6.26 -8.37 -8.82
C HIS A 29 7.03 -7.24 -9.55
N HIS A 30 8.33 -7.40 -9.80
CA HIS A 30 9.23 -6.34 -10.31
C HIS A 30 8.73 -5.61 -11.57
N GLN A 31 7.96 -6.27 -12.43
CA GLN A 31 7.47 -5.71 -13.69
C GLN A 31 6.39 -4.64 -13.51
N TRP A 32 5.68 -4.65 -12.38
CA TRP A 32 4.46 -3.86 -12.20
C TRP A 32 4.42 -3.08 -10.88
N PHE A 33 5.11 -3.57 -9.85
CA PHE A 33 4.92 -3.14 -8.45
C PHE A 33 5.09 -1.63 -8.23
N VAL A 34 6.14 -1.02 -8.80
CA VAL A 34 6.37 0.41 -8.63
C VAL A 34 5.23 1.23 -9.25
N LYS A 35 4.92 0.96 -10.53
CA LYS A 35 3.96 1.74 -11.31
C LYS A 35 2.51 1.54 -10.87
N TYR A 36 2.13 0.29 -10.63
CA TYR A 36 0.73 -0.09 -10.40
C TYR A 36 0.40 -0.35 -8.93
N HIS A 37 1.35 -0.13 -8.01
CA HIS A 37 1.09 -0.15 -6.57
C HIS A 37 1.70 1.06 -5.86
N LEU A 38 3.04 1.14 -5.74
CA LEU A 38 3.67 2.19 -4.91
C LEU A 38 3.34 3.62 -5.38
N GLU A 39 3.39 3.90 -6.69
CA GLU A 39 3.05 5.21 -7.23
C GLU A 39 1.56 5.55 -7.07
N ILE A 40 0.67 4.55 -7.08
CA ILE A 40 -0.76 4.76 -6.84
C ILE A 40 -1.00 5.09 -5.37
N VAL A 41 -0.36 4.35 -4.45
CA VAL A 41 -0.40 4.65 -3.01
C VAL A 41 0.10 6.07 -2.75
N GLU A 42 1.24 6.46 -3.33
CA GLU A 42 1.80 7.82 -3.20
C GLU A 42 0.79 8.90 -3.63
N ARG A 43 0.12 8.71 -4.76
CA ARG A 43 -0.91 9.65 -5.26
C ARG A 43 -2.11 9.75 -4.32
N ILE A 44 -2.65 8.62 -3.87
CA ILE A 44 -3.80 8.59 -2.95
C ILE A 44 -3.45 9.27 -1.61
N VAL A 45 -2.26 9.01 -1.06
CA VAL A 45 -1.79 9.67 0.17
C VAL A 45 -1.66 11.18 -0.05
N ASN A 46 -1.08 11.62 -1.17
CA ASN A 46 -0.94 13.05 -1.48
C ASN A 46 -2.31 13.75 -1.60
N GLU A 47 -3.30 13.09 -2.21
CA GLU A 47 -4.68 13.60 -2.25
C GLU A 47 -5.32 13.63 -0.86
N ALA A 48 -5.14 12.58 -0.05
CA ALA A 48 -5.65 12.52 1.32
C ALA A 48 -5.07 13.66 2.19
N CYS A 49 -3.77 13.96 2.08
CA CYS A 49 -3.13 15.07 2.80
C CYS A 49 -3.77 16.45 2.53
N GLN A 50 -4.50 16.62 1.42
CA GLN A 50 -5.27 17.85 1.15
C GLN A 50 -6.49 17.99 2.09
N PHE A 51 -7.09 16.87 2.48
CA PHE A 51 -8.18 16.81 3.47
C PHE A 51 -7.66 16.79 4.90
N TYR A 52 -6.44 16.27 5.09
CA TYR A 52 -5.81 16.08 6.39
C TYR A 52 -4.49 16.88 6.50
N PRO A 53 -4.53 18.22 6.47
CA PRO A 53 -3.32 19.06 6.40
C PRO A 53 -2.42 18.99 7.65
N LYS A 54 -2.91 18.40 8.75
CA LYS A 54 -2.15 18.18 9.98
C LYS A 54 -1.33 16.88 9.98
N ALA A 55 -1.50 16.02 8.97
CA ALA A 55 -0.74 14.79 8.87
C ALA A 55 0.75 15.08 8.66
N ASP A 56 1.62 14.30 9.29
CA ASP A 56 3.06 14.34 9.05
C ASP A 56 3.36 13.79 7.65
N GLN A 57 3.43 14.70 6.68
CA GLN A 57 3.66 14.36 5.27
C GLN A 57 5.04 13.75 5.04
N GLU A 58 6.05 14.14 5.82
CA GLU A 58 7.40 13.58 5.68
C GLU A 58 7.42 12.12 6.11
N LEU A 59 6.83 11.82 7.28
CA LEU A 59 6.64 10.46 7.75
C LEU A 59 5.83 9.63 6.75
N LEU A 60 4.72 10.16 6.24
CA LEU A 60 3.90 9.48 5.23
C LEU A 60 4.69 9.12 3.97
N GLN A 61 5.50 10.03 3.43
CA GLN A 61 6.36 9.73 2.29
C GLN A 61 7.34 8.60 2.59
N GLY A 62 7.97 8.62 3.76
CA GLY A 62 8.83 7.51 4.18
C GLY A 62 8.07 6.20 4.28
N LEU A 63 6.86 6.21 4.84
CA LEU A 63 6.06 5.00 5.02
C LEU A 63 5.54 4.43 3.68
N ILE A 64 5.17 5.28 2.72
CA ILE A 64 4.76 4.84 1.36
C ILE A 64 5.83 3.94 0.75
N TRP A 65 7.09 4.40 0.75
CA TRP A 65 8.18 3.68 0.12
C TRP A 65 8.68 2.49 0.96
N MET A 66 8.31 2.41 2.24
CA MET A 66 8.76 1.34 3.12
C MET A 66 7.70 0.28 3.43
N HIS A 67 6.40 0.53 3.27
CA HIS A 67 5.36 -0.36 3.82
C HIS A 67 5.43 -1.82 3.37
N ASP A 68 5.94 -2.08 2.16
CA ASP A 68 6.14 -3.42 1.61
C ASP A 68 7.62 -3.84 1.54
N TYR A 69 8.52 -3.14 2.25
CA TYR A 69 9.96 -3.39 2.22
C TYR A 69 10.31 -4.86 2.46
N ALA A 70 9.71 -5.51 3.47
CA ALA A 70 9.96 -6.91 3.76
C ALA A 70 9.65 -7.81 2.56
N LYS A 71 8.54 -7.58 1.86
CA LYS A 71 8.18 -8.33 0.63
C LYS A 71 9.19 -8.13 -0.50
N ILE A 72 9.76 -6.93 -0.60
CA ILE A 72 10.70 -6.56 -1.67
C ILE A 72 12.06 -7.23 -1.46
N VAL A 73 12.57 -7.24 -0.21
CA VAL A 73 13.92 -7.73 0.07
C VAL A 73 13.99 -9.21 0.46
N ASP A 74 12.92 -9.76 1.02
CA ASP A 74 12.86 -11.13 1.53
C ASP A 74 11.42 -11.67 1.50
N PHE A 75 10.96 -12.07 0.31
CA PHE A 75 9.57 -12.48 0.09
C PHE A 75 9.13 -13.70 0.94
N GLU A 76 10.07 -14.58 1.28
CA GLU A 76 9.80 -15.75 2.15
C GLU A 76 9.53 -15.33 3.59
N LYS A 77 10.14 -14.23 4.04
CA LYS A 77 9.97 -13.65 5.38
C LYS A 77 9.16 -12.36 5.37
N LYS A 78 8.27 -12.21 4.39
CA LYS A 78 7.48 -10.98 4.19
C LYS A 78 6.62 -10.56 5.39
N ASP A 79 6.25 -11.50 6.25
CA ASP A 79 5.43 -11.27 7.45
C ASP A 79 6.29 -11.12 8.73
N ASP A 80 7.62 -11.20 8.63
CA ASP A 80 8.57 -11.05 9.73
C ASP A 80 9.02 -9.59 9.86
N PHE A 81 8.57 -8.93 10.93
CA PHE A 81 8.89 -7.53 11.16
C PHE A 81 10.41 -7.28 11.36
N THR A 82 11.19 -8.29 11.79
CA THR A 82 12.65 -8.13 11.95
C THR A 82 13.36 -7.84 10.62
N VAL A 83 12.72 -8.12 9.48
CA VAL A 83 13.24 -7.75 8.15
C VAL A 83 13.30 -6.22 8.00
N PHE A 84 12.38 -5.47 8.60
CA PHE A 84 12.41 -4.01 8.58
C PHE A 84 13.59 -3.42 9.35
N GLU A 85 14.06 -4.10 10.40
CA GLU A 85 15.23 -3.66 11.17
C GLU A 85 16.50 -3.67 10.30
N LYS A 86 16.55 -4.52 9.27
CA LYS A 86 17.65 -4.52 8.28
C LYS A 86 17.70 -3.25 7.44
N ALA A 87 16.63 -2.44 7.41
CA ALA A 87 16.63 -1.14 6.74
C ALA A 87 17.31 -0.03 7.56
N ILE A 88 17.49 -0.21 8.87
CA ILE A 88 18.02 0.84 9.76
C ILE A 88 19.39 1.34 9.29
N PRO A 89 20.39 0.49 8.98
CA PRO A 89 21.69 0.98 8.50
C PRO A 89 21.59 1.80 7.19
N MET A 90 20.69 1.41 6.29
CA MET A 90 20.43 2.13 5.03
C MET A 90 19.77 3.49 5.29
N LEU A 91 18.76 3.53 6.16
CA LEU A 91 18.10 4.80 6.52
C LEU A 91 19.08 5.76 7.22
N THR A 92 19.91 5.25 8.12
CA THR A 92 20.97 6.02 8.77
C THR A 92 21.99 6.53 7.75
N SER A 93 22.41 5.72 6.78
CA SER A 93 23.37 6.15 5.76
C SER A 93 22.81 7.19 4.79
N PHE A 94 21.49 7.21 4.59
CA PHE A 94 20.81 8.28 3.85
C PHE A 94 20.73 9.60 4.63
N GLY A 95 20.90 9.58 5.95
CA GLY A 95 20.90 10.77 6.80
C GLY A 95 19.66 10.94 7.68
N PHE A 96 18.75 9.95 7.72
CA PHE A 96 17.60 10.02 8.62
C PHE A 96 18.06 9.98 10.09
N THR A 97 17.42 10.80 10.92
CA THR A 97 17.71 10.83 12.36
C THR A 97 17.17 9.59 13.06
N THR A 98 17.77 9.21 14.19
CA THR A 98 17.30 8.09 15.01
C THR A 98 15.85 8.26 15.45
N ASP A 99 15.42 9.50 15.76
CA ASP A 99 14.02 9.80 16.09
C ASP A 99 13.09 9.48 14.91
N TYR A 100 13.42 9.97 13.72
CA TYR A 100 12.62 9.72 12.52
C TYR A 100 12.50 8.22 12.23
N ILE A 101 13.63 7.50 12.25
CA ILE A 101 13.66 6.05 12.02
C ILE A 101 12.80 5.33 13.06
N SER A 102 12.88 5.72 14.34
CA SER A 102 12.06 5.13 15.41
C SER A 102 10.56 5.35 15.17
N ARG A 103 10.15 6.58 14.80
CA ARG A 103 8.75 6.88 14.47
C ARG A 103 8.28 6.09 13.25
N GLN A 104 9.11 5.97 12.22
CA GLN A 104 8.82 5.20 11.02
C GLN A 104 8.64 3.71 11.34
N MET A 105 9.57 3.10 12.09
CA MET A 105 9.47 1.69 12.48
C MET A 105 8.23 1.43 13.35
N LYS A 106 7.91 2.34 14.28
CA LYS A 106 6.70 2.24 15.08
C LYS A 106 5.43 2.27 14.23
N ALA A 107 5.36 3.16 13.24
CA ALA A 107 4.20 3.22 12.34
C ALA A 107 4.11 1.99 11.42
N LEU A 108 5.24 1.48 10.91
CA LEU A 108 5.28 0.25 10.11
C LEU A 108 4.81 -0.97 10.91
N SER A 109 5.20 -1.08 12.18
CA SER A 109 4.76 -2.21 13.01
C SER A 109 3.24 -2.20 13.22
N GLN A 110 2.62 -1.03 13.31
CA GLN A 110 1.17 -0.88 13.39
C GLN A 110 0.49 -1.29 12.07
N ILE A 111 1.09 -0.96 10.93
CA ILE A 111 0.58 -1.34 9.60
C ILE A 111 0.66 -2.85 9.38
N GLU A 112 1.71 -3.52 9.88
CA GLU A 112 1.87 -4.96 9.76
C GLU A 112 0.97 -5.74 10.74
N ASN A 113 0.75 -5.20 11.94
CA ASN A 113 -0.14 -5.81 12.95
C ASN A 113 -1.65 -5.59 12.71
N LYS A 114 -2.06 -5.11 11.52
CA LYS A 114 -3.46 -4.86 11.11
C LYS A 114 -4.43 -6.05 11.22
N LEU A 115 -3.92 -7.26 11.46
CA LEU A 115 -4.75 -8.45 11.74
C LEU A 115 -5.10 -8.61 13.23
N LYS A 116 -4.40 -7.90 14.12
CA LYS A 116 -4.55 -7.98 15.58
C LYS A 116 -5.08 -6.68 16.18
N GLU A 117 -4.89 -5.56 15.50
CA GLU A 117 -5.25 -4.23 16.01
C GLU A 117 -6.30 -3.54 15.12
N ASP A 118 -7.24 -2.85 15.77
CA ASP A 118 -8.24 -2.04 15.08
C ASP A 118 -7.60 -0.76 14.54
N ILE A 119 -7.47 -0.67 13.22
CA ILE A 119 -6.85 0.46 12.51
C ILE A 119 -7.57 1.80 12.79
N ASN A 120 -8.84 1.76 13.21
CA ASN A 120 -9.56 2.98 13.63
C ASN A 120 -8.97 3.63 14.88
N LYS A 121 -8.15 2.91 15.65
CA LYS A 121 -7.46 3.42 16.85
C LYS A 121 -6.03 3.88 16.56
N ALA A 122 -5.53 3.67 15.35
CA ALA A 122 -4.17 4.03 14.97
C ALA A 122 -3.99 5.57 14.79
N PRO A 123 -2.74 6.07 14.80
CA PRO A 123 -2.42 7.43 14.39
C PRO A 123 -2.91 7.77 12.98
N LEU A 124 -3.06 9.06 12.70
CA LEU A 124 -3.62 9.55 11.43
C LEU A 124 -2.82 9.08 10.21
N GLU A 125 -1.49 9.13 10.30
CA GLU A 125 -0.58 8.72 9.22
C GLU A 125 -0.73 7.23 8.90
N VAL A 126 -0.88 6.40 9.93
CA VAL A 126 -1.11 4.95 9.78
C VAL A 126 -2.46 4.68 9.14
N LYS A 127 -3.51 5.43 9.51
CA LYS A 127 -4.83 5.33 8.88
C LYS A 127 -4.82 5.74 7.41
N ILE A 128 -4.16 6.86 7.09
CA ILE A 128 -4.02 7.37 5.72
C ILE A 128 -3.29 6.34 4.86
N LEU A 129 -2.12 5.87 5.29
CA LEU A 129 -1.35 4.91 4.51
C LEU A 129 -2.06 3.56 4.39
N SER A 130 -2.62 3.01 5.47
CA SER A 130 -3.38 1.76 5.41
C SER A 130 -4.56 1.87 4.45
N SER A 131 -5.28 3.00 4.47
CA SER A 131 -6.38 3.25 3.54
C SER A 131 -5.91 3.41 2.11
N ALA A 132 -4.78 4.07 1.87
CA ALA A 132 -4.20 4.25 0.54
C ALA A 132 -3.68 2.93 -0.05
N ASP A 133 -2.99 2.10 0.74
CA ASP A 133 -2.57 0.73 0.39
C ASP A 133 -3.78 -0.17 0.12
N GLY A 134 -4.82 -0.10 0.94
CA GLY A 134 -6.07 -0.83 0.65
C GLY A 134 -6.72 -0.35 -0.66
N ALA A 135 -6.77 0.96 -0.88
CA ALA A 135 -7.44 1.57 -2.01
C ALA A 135 -6.68 1.40 -3.33
N SER A 136 -5.35 1.33 -3.32
CA SER A 136 -4.53 1.21 -4.53
C SER A 136 -4.90 -0.02 -5.37
N HIS A 137 -5.29 -1.12 -4.72
CA HIS A 137 -5.73 -2.34 -5.41
C HIS A 137 -6.99 -2.15 -6.26
N PHE A 138 -7.77 -1.10 -6.02
CA PHE A 138 -8.98 -0.77 -6.79
C PHE A 138 -8.68 0.16 -7.98
N PHE A 139 -7.44 0.60 -8.14
CA PHE A 139 -7.00 1.46 -9.24
C PHE A 139 -5.93 0.75 -10.08
N GLY A 140 -6.16 0.67 -11.39
CA GLY A 140 -5.24 -0.03 -12.29
C GLY A 140 -5.45 -1.55 -12.27
N PRO A 141 -4.47 -2.31 -12.78
CA PRO A 141 -4.66 -3.72 -13.18
C PRO A 141 -4.38 -4.73 -12.05
N PHE A 142 -4.52 -4.36 -10.76
CA PHE A 142 -4.06 -5.20 -9.65
C PHE A 142 -4.68 -6.60 -9.66
N PHE A 143 -5.99 -6.69 -9.89
CA PHE A 143 -6.70 -7.97 -9.89
C PHE A 143 -6.39 -8.78 -11.16
N GLU A 144 -6.23 -8.13 -12.31
CA GLU A 144 -5.83 -8.77 -13.57
C GLU A 144 -4.40 -9.31 -13.51
N ILE A 145 -3.49 -8.60 -12.83
CA ILE A 145 -2.15 -9.08 -12.53
C ILE A 145 -2.20 -10.35 -11.69
N TYR A 146 -3.08 -10.40 -10.68
CA TYR A 146 -3.24 -11.61 -9.87
C TYR A 146 -3.67 -12.82 -10.72
N PHE A 147 -4.59 -12.63 -11.67
CA PHE A 147 -4.95 -13.67 -12.65
C PHE A 147 -3.74 -14.12 -13.48
N ALA A 148 -2.94 -13.19 -13.98
CA ALA A 148 -1.76 -13.51 -14.79
C ALA A 148 -0.70 -14.26 -13.98
N GLU A 149 -0.43 -13.86 -12.74
CA GLU A 149 0.55 -14.50 -11.86
C GLU A 149 0.10 -15.88 -11.35
N ASN A 150 -1.20 -16.17 -11.38
CA ASN A 150 -1.80 -17.40 -10.84
C ASN A 150 -2.62 -18.15 -11.91
N SER A 151 -2.20 -18.07 -13.18
CA SER A 151 -2.95 -18.57 -14.33
C SER A 151 -3.17 -20.09 -14.35
N SER A 152 -2.50 -20.84 -13.46
CA SER A 152 -2.70 -22.28 -13.28
C SER A 152 -3.92 -22.63 -12.42
N LEU A 153 -4.49 -21.67 -11.69
CA LEU A 153 -5.65 -21.90 -10.83
C LEU A 153 -6.96 -21.87 -11.63
N PRO A 154 -8.00 -22.62 -11.20
CA PRO A 154 -9.35 -22.49 -11.75
C PRO A 154 -9.90 -21.06 -11.61
N ILE A 155 -10.72 -20.64 -12.57
CA ILE A 155 -11.29 -19.29 -12.59
C ILE A 155 -12.12 -18.99 -11.34
N GLU A 156 -12.86 -19.97 -10.82
CA GLU A 156 -13.66 -19.84 -9.60
C GLU A 156 -12.78 -19.62 -8.36
N GLU A 157 -11.61 -20.26 -8.29
CA GLU A 157 -10.66 -20.07 -7.19
C GLU A 157 -10.03 -18.67 -7.25
N LEU A 158 -9.67 -18.21 -8.44
CA LEU A 158 -9.15 -16.86 -8.66
C LEU A 158 -10.17 -15.79 -8.25
N MET A 159 -11.42 -15.94 -8.70
CA MET A 159 -12.51 -15.03 -8.34
C MET A 159 -12.76 -15.00 -6.83
N LEU A 160 -12.80 -16.18 -6.17
CA LEU A 160 -12.98 -16.26 -4.72
C LEU A 160 -11.83 -15.61 -3.95
N SER A 161 -10.59 -15.79 -4.42
CA SER A 161 -9.41 -15.15 -3.84
C SER A 161 -9.49 -13.63 -3.93
N ASN A 162 -9.88 -13.11 -5.10
CA ASN A 162 -10.11 -11.68 -5.30
C ASN A 162 -11.23 -11.12 -4.42
N LEU A 163 -12.35 -11.84 -4.27
CA LEU A 163 -13.43 -11.43 -3.36
C LEU A 163 -12.94 -11.36 -1.90
N LYS A 164 -12.15 -12.34 -1.44
CA LYS A 164 -11.54 -12.31 -0.09
C LYS A 164 -10.58 -11.13 0.07
N LYS A 165 -9.82 -10.81 -0.97
CA LYS A 165 -8.89 -9.67 -0.99
C LYS A 165 -9.63 -8.33 -0.92
N ILE A 166 -10.67 -8.16 -1.74
CA ILE A 166 -11.57 -6.99 -1.72
C ILE A 166 -12.16 -6.81 -0.32
N ASP A 167 -12.73 -7.87 0.26
CA ASP A 167 -13.33 -7.82 1.60
C ASP A 167 -12.30 -7.43 2.67
N LYS A 168 -11.11 -8.02 2.64
CA LYS A 168 -10.02 -7.70 3.57
C LYS A 168 -9.61 -6.23 3.47
N ASP A 169 -9.42 -5.69 2.28
CA ASP A 169 -8.98 -4.30 2.12
C ASP A 169 -10.09 -3.33 2.56
N VAL A 170 -11.34 -3.59 2.20
CA VAL A 170 -12.50 -2.76 2.59
C VAL A 170 -12.75 -2.77 4.09
N THR A 171 -12.72 -3.94 4.72
CA THR A 171 -13.13 -4.09 6.13
C THR A 171 -12.01 -3.83 7.12
N ARG A 172 -10.74 -4.03 6.73
CA ARG A 172 -9.59 -3.99 7.64
C ARG A 172 -8.58 -2.90 7.35
N LYS A 173 -8.59 -2.30 6.16
CA LYS A 173 -7.59 -1.28 5.79
C LYS A 173 -8.19 0.11 5.58
N ILE A 174 -9.25 0.20 4.78
CA ILE A 174 -9.79 1.49 4.33
C ILE A 174 -10.70 2.09 5.40
N VAL A 175 -10.17 3.06 6.14
CA VAL A 175 -10.89 3.77 7.21
C VAL A 175 -10.97 5.29 7.02
N ILE A 176 -10.23 5.85 6.06
CA ILE A 176 -10.38 7.24 5.65
C ILE A 176 -11.66 7.39 4.80
N PRO A 177 -12.65 8.21 5.22
CA PRO A 177 -13.95 8.30 4.54
C PRO A 177 -13.86 8.74 3.07
N GLU A 178 -12.99 9.69 2.76
CA GLU A 178 -12.81 10.23 1.40
C GLU A 178 -12.26 9.15 0.46
N ILE A 179 -11.30 8.37 0.94
CA ILE A 179 -10.73 7.25 0.19
C ILE A 179 -11.79 6.16 -0.02
N MET A 180 -12.53 5.79 1.03
CA MET A 180 -13.64 4.82 0.90
C MET A 180 -14.64 5.26 -0.15
N LYS A 181 -15.07 6.53 -0.10
CA LYS A 181 -16.00 7.11 -1.08
C LYS A 181 -15.46 7.01 -2.51
N ALA A 182 -14.17 7.27 -2.73
CA ALA A 182 -13.54 7.21 -4.05
C ALA A 182 -13.53 5.80 -4.66
N VAL A 183 -13.46 4.75 -3.85
CA VAL A 183 -13.40 3.35 -4.33
C VAL A 183 -14.74 2.63 -4.38
N GLN A 184 -15.82 3.18 -3.82
CA GLN A 184 -17.13 2.51 -3.73
C GLN A 184 -17.65 1.94 -5.06
N THR A 185 -17.60 2.72 -6.14
CA THR A 185 -18.07 2.28 -7.46
C THR A 185 -17.17 1.18 -8.05
N ARG A 186 -15.86 1.26 -7.79
CA ARG A 186 -14.86 0.26 -8.21
C ARG A 186 -15.03 -1.05 -7.45
N ILE A 187 -15.29 -0.98 -6.15
CA ILE A 187 -15.60 -2.17 -5.33
C ILE A 187 -16.79 -2.92 -5.93
N LYS A 188 -17.87 -2.20 -6.28
CA LYS A 188 -19.05 -2.81 -6.90
C LYS A 188 -18.70 -3.47 -8.22
N PHE A 189 -18.02 -2.75 -9.11
CA PHE A 189 -17.59 -3.26 -10.41
C PHE A 189 -16.71 -4.51 -10.27
N LEU A 190 -15.71 -4.49 -9.40
CA LEU A 190 -14.80 -5.61 -9.19
C LEU A 190 -15.49 -6.82 -8.53
N LYS A 191 -16.43 -6.60 -7.61
CA LYS A 191 -17.26 -7.69 -7.08
C LYS A 191 -18.06 -8.37 -8.18
N GLU A 192 -18.62 -7.59 -9.11
CA GLU A 192 -19.34 -8.12 -10.27
C GLU A 192 -18.41 -8.91 -11.20
N GLN A 193 -17.23 -8.37 -11.53
CA GLN A 193 -16.21 -9.06 -12.32
C GLN A 193 -15.70 -10.36 -11.67
N ASN A 194 -15.86 -10.52 -10.35
CA ASN A 194 -15.47 -11.71 -9.60
C ASN A 194 -16.70 -12.54 -9.13
N GLY A 195 -17.81 -12.49 -9.88
CA GLY A 195 -18.91 -13.44 -9.75
C GLY A 195 -20.10 -13.00 -8.90
N ILE A 196 -20.10 -11.78 -8.34
CA ILE A 196 -21.29 -11.21 -7.67
C ILE A 196 -22.16 -10.52 -8.72
N LEU A 197 -22.91 -11.32 -9.47
CA LEU A 197 -23.70 -10.84 -10.59
C LEU A 197 -24.94 -10.05 -10.16
N PRO A 198 -25.35 -9.01 -10.90
CA PRO A 198 -26.58 -8.29 -10.62
C PRO A 198 -27.80 -9.16 -10.92
N LYS A 199 -28.90 -8.92 -10.20
CA LYS A 199 -30.17 -9.63 -10.46
C LYS A 199 -30.82 -9.25 -11.79
N ARG A 200 -30.47 -8.08 -12.34
CA ARG A 200 -30.96 -7.55 -13.61
C ARG A 200 -29.85 -6.76 -14.29
N TYR A 201 -29.75 -6.86 -15.61
CA TYR A 201 -28.66 -6.26 -16.40
C TYR A 201 -29.04 -4.96 -17.11
N LEU A 202 -30.33 -4.70 -17.32
CA LEU A 202 -30.84 -3.64 -18.20
C LEU A 202 -31.91 -2.75 -17.55
N SER A 203 -32.07 -2.81 -16.23
CA SER A 203 -33.19 -2.17 -15.52
C SER A 203 -32.77 -1.44 -14.25
#